data_AF-A0AAT9HR01-F1
#
_entry.id   AF-A0AAT9HR01-F1
#
_cell.length_a   1.000
_cell.length_b   1.000
_cell.length_c   1.000
_cell.angle_alpha   90.00
_cell.angle_beta   90.00
_cell.angle_gamma   90.00
#
_symmetry.space_group_name_H-M   'P 1'
#
loop_
_entity.id
_entity.type
_entity.pdbx_description
1 polymer ?
#
loop_
_entity_poly.entity_id
_entity_poly.type
_entity_poly.pdbx_seq_one_letter_code
_entity_poly.pdbx_strand_id
1 'polypeptide(L)'
;MECWRLAKDIRAFCSAARQADAAADWTQWAEQYAASIDPLAAALATPADPPATQHHLREHFRGDTYAYPWPFGKDGQWNLADDAMGTAGD
;
A
#
# COMPACT_ATOMS: atom_id res chain seq x y z
N MET A 1 11.33 -17.58 -3.18
CA MET A 1 10.96 -17.90 -1.78
C MET A 1 9.58 -17.32 -1.53
N GLU A 2 8.57 -18.16 -1.31
CA GLU A 2 7.15 -17.78 -1.24
C GLU A 2 6.72 -17.49 0.21
N CYS A 3 7.21 -16.39 0.81
CA CYS A 3 6.85 -16.01 2.19
C CYS A 3 5.33 -15.89 2.39
N TRP A 4 4.61 -15.45 1.35
CA TRP A 4 3.15 -15.38 1.32
C TRP A 4 2.47 -16.76 1.49
N ARG A 5 3.08 -17.83 0.93
CA ARG A 5 2.51 -19.18 0.99
C ARG A 5 2.71 -19.80 2.35
N LEU A 6 3.89 -19.58 2.95
CA LEU A 6 4.17 -19.98 4.33
C LEU A 6 3.24 -19.27 5.32
N ALA A 7 3.03 -17.96 5.18
CA ALA A 7 2.10 -17.21 6.02
C ALA A 7 0.66 -17.73 5.94
N LYS A 8 0.22 -18.08 4.72
CA LYS A 8 -1.10 -18.66 4.50
C LYS A 8 -1.26 -20.01 5.20
N ASP A 9 -0.24 -20.86 5.14
CA ASP A 9 -0.24 -22.18 5.77
C ASP A 9 -0.31 -22.06 7.31
N ILE A 10 0.51 -21.18 7.88
CA ILE A 10 0.51 -20.90 9.33
C ILE A 10 -0.86 -20.41 9.81
N ARG A 11 -1.51 -19.49 9.07
CA ARG A 11 -2.86 -19.01 9.41
C ARG A 11 -3.90 -20.13 9.37
N ALA A 12 -3.84 -20.99 8.35
CA ALA A 12 -4.74 -22.14 8.23
C ALA A 12 -4.54 -23.13 9.39
N PHE A 13 -3.29 -23.40 9.75
CA PHE A 13 -2.94 -24.27 10.88
C PHE A 13 -3.42 -23.69 12.21
N CYS A 14 -3.18 -22.41 12.48
CA CYS A 14 -3.67 -21.73 13.69
C CYS A 14 -5.20 -21.74 13.76
N SER A 15 -5.90 -21.54 12.64
CA SER A 15 -7.36 -21.61 12.59
C SER A 15 -7.89 -23.01 12.92
N ALA A 16 -7.24 -24.08 12.41
CA ALA A 16 -7.59 -25.45 12.75
C ALA A 16 -7.27 -25.78 14.22
N ALA A 17 -6.13 -25.32 14.73
CA ALA A 17 -5.74 -25.49 16.13
C ALA A 17 -6.73 -24.81 17.09
N ARG A 18 -7.20 -23.60 16.77
CA ARG A 18 -8.24 -22.91 17.54
C ARG A 18 -9.58 -23.66 17.55
N GLN A 19 -9.96 -24.29 16.44
CA GLN A 19 -11.17 -25.14 16.39
C GLN A 19 -11.03 -26.41 17.22
N ALA A 20 -9.81 -26.89 17.43
CA ALA A 20 -9.50 -28.04 18.27
C ALA A 20 -9.24 -27.70 19.75
N ASP A 21 -9.55 -26.46 20.18
CA ASP A 21 -9.30 -25.94 21.54
C ASP A 21 -7.83 -26.04 21.98
N ALA A 22 -6.89 -25.95 21.04
CA ALA A 22 -5.47 -25.93 21.35
C ALA A 22 -5.09 -24.62 22.07
N ALA A 23 -4.05 -24.69 22.92
CA ALA A 23 -3.60 -23.57 23.73
C ALA A 23 -3.43 -22.27 22.93
N ALA A 24 -4.16 -21.22 23.33
CA ALA A 24 -4.24 -19.96 22.60
C ALA A 24 -2.89 -19.20 22.51
N ASP A 25 -1.98 -19.45 23.45
CA ASP A 25 -0.73 -18.68 23.61
C ASP A 25 0.22 -18.83 22.42
N TRP A 26 0.49 -20.06 21.97
CA TRP A 26 1.36 -20.31 20.82
C TRP A 26 0.67 -19.98 19.49
N THR A 27 -0.66 -20.14 19.40
CA THR A 27 -1.40 -19.75 18.19
C THR A 27 -1.33 -18.25 17.94
N GLN A 28 -1.38 -17.44 19.00
CA GLN A 28 -1.25 -15.99 18.91
C GLN A 28 0.13 -15.58 18.39
N TRP A 29 1.20 -16.18 18.92
CA TRP A 29 2.56 -15.94 18.44
C TRP A 29 2.71 -16.31 16.95
N ALA A 30 2.18 -17.47 16.54
CA ALA A 30 2.27 -17.94 15.17
C ALA A 30 1.50 -17.04 14.18
N GLU A 31 0.36 -16.48 14.60
CA GLU A 31 -0.37 -15.49 13.80
C GLU A 31 0.41 -14.17 13.64
N GLN A 32 1.09 -13.70 14.69
CA GLN A 32 1.97 -12.52 14.62
C GLN A 32 3.19 -12.76 13.72
N TYR A 33 3.77 -13.96 13.78
CA TYR A 33 4.85 -14.35 12.88
C TYR A 33 4.40 -14.39 11.42
N ALA A 34 3.22 -14.96 11.14
CA ALA A 34 2.62 -14.95 9.81
C ALA A 34 2.36 -13.52 9.30
N ALA A 35 1.96 -12.58 10.16
CA ALA A 35 1.80 -11.17 9.81
C ALA A 35 3.14 -10.47 9.51
N SER A 36 4.22 -10.86 10.18
CA SER A 36 5.55 -10.27 9.99
C SER A 36 6.19 -10.70 8.66
N ILE A 37 5.96 -11.93 8.22
CA ILE A 37 6.52 -12.48 6.97
C ILE A 37 5.66 -12.17 5.73
N ASP A 38 4.39 -11.81 5.92
CA ASP A 38 3.43 -11.45 4.87
C ASP A 38 2.58 -10.25 5.34
N PRO A 39 3.13 -9.03 5.33
CA PRO A 39 2.44 -7.84 5.81
C PRO A 39 1.29 -7.40 4.90
N LEU A 40 1.26 -7.88 3.65
CA LEU A 40 0.22 -7.61 2.65
C LEU A 40 -0.94 -8.62 2.69
N ALA A 41 -1.02 -9.41 3.76
CA ALA A 41 -2.09 -10.37 3.99
C ALA A 41 -3.48 -9.75 4.09
N ALA A 42 -3.54 -8.53 4.61
CA ALA A 42 -4.78 -7.79 4.68
C ALA A 42 -5.21 -7.40 3.27
N ALA A 43 -6.53 -7.37 3.04
CA ALA A 43 -7.06 -6.78 1.81
C ALA A 43 -6.46 -5.38 1.66
N LEU A 44 -5.77 -5.16 0.54
CA LEU A 44 -5.28 -3.83 0.19
C LEU A 44 -6.48 -2.89 0.19
N ALA A 45 -6.47 -1.91 1.08
CA ALA A 45 -7.51 -0.90 1.07
C ALA A 45 -7.43 -0.15 -0.25
N THR A 46 -8.51 -0.23 -1.04
CA THR A 46 -8.66 0.67 -2.18
C THR A 46 -8.63 2.09 -1.63
N PRO A 47 -7.78 2.99 -2.15
CA PRO A 47 -7.82 4.39 -1.74
C PRO A 47 -9.23 4.95 -1.98
N ALA A 48 -9.68 5.83 -1.07
CA ALA A 48 -10.99 6.46 -1.19
C ALA A 48 -11.10 7.25 -2.50
N ASP A 49 -12.29 7.24 -3.10
CA ASP A 49 -12.65 8.10 -4.24
C ASP A 49 -13.06 9.50 -3.72
N PRO A 50 -12.63 10.61 -4.34
CA PRO A 50 -11.92 10.71 -5.62
C PRO A 50 -10.44 10.30 -5.53
N PRO A 51 -9.85 9.80 -6.64
CA PRO A 51 -8.42 9.53 -6.69
C PRO A 51 -7.65 10.78 -6.24
N ALA A 52 -6.66 10.59 -5.37
CA ALA A 52 -5.77 11.67 -4.97
C ALA A 52 -5.24 12.36 -6.22
N THR A 53 -5.48 13.67 -6.34
CA THR A 53 -4.99 14.45 -7.48
C THR A 53 -3.47 14.45 -7.46
N GLN A 54 -2.85 14.70 -8.61
CA GLN A 54 -1.38 14.80 -8.72
C GLN A 54 -0.80 15.81 -7.70
N HIS A 55 -1.59 16.83 -7.32
CA HIS A 55 -1.26 17.80 -6.28
C HIS A 55 -1.18 17.20 -4.87
N HIS A 56 -2.01 16.23 -4.48
CA HIS A 56 -1.85 15.56 -3.18
C HIS A 56 -0.57 14.73 -3.12
N LEU A 57 -0.19 14.07 -4.22
CA LEU A 57 1.06 13.32 -4.27
C LEU A 57 2.29 14.22 -4.06
N ARG A 58 2.23 15.50 -4.46
CA ARG A 58 3.28 16.50 -4.22
C ARG A 58 3.63 16.66 -2.75
N GLU A 59 2.62 16.76 -1.88
CA GLU A 59 2.85 17.00 -0.46
C GLU A 59 3.46 15.78 0.25
N HIS A 60 3.22 14.59 -0.31
CA HIS A 60 3.72 13.32 0.23
C HIS A 60 5.03 12.85 -0.41
N PHE A 61 5.32 13.25 -1.65
CA PHE A 61 6.53 12.83 -2.36
C PHE A 61 7.73 13.69 -1.93
N ARG A 62 8.59 13.12 -1.07
CA ARG A 62 9.89 13.69 -0.67
C ARG A 62 11.08 13.06 -1.41
N GLY A 63 10.82 12.45 -2.58
CA GLY A 63 11.85 11.83 -3.40
C GLY A 63 12.63 12.83 -4.25
N ASP A 64 13.73 12.39 -4.84
CA ASP A 64 14.54 13.20 -5.74
C ASP A 64 13.79 13.42 -7.07
N THR A 65 13.27 14.64 -7.24
CA THR A 65 12.41 15.00 -8.38
C THR A 65 13.16 15.02 -9.71
N TYR A 66 14.50 15.11 -9.69
CA TYR A 66 15.35 15.09 -10.89
C TYR A 66 15.47 13.68 -11.51
N ALA A 67 15.18 12.63 -10.74
CA ALA A 67 15.20 11.26 -11.24
C ALA A 67 13.95 10.88 -12.05
N TYR A 68 12.87 11.68 -11.97
CA TYR A 68 11.56 11.36 -12.54
C TYR A 68 11.03 12.53 -13.40
N PRO A 69 11.28 12.54 -14.73
CA PRO A 69 10.95 13.66 -15.63
C PRO A 69 9.44 13.93 -15.83
N TRP A 70 8.57 13.13 -15.20
CA TRP A 70 7.14 13.39 -15.08
C TRP A 70 6.68 12.85 -13.72
N PRO A 71 5.92 13.61 -12.90
CA PRO A 71 5.32 14.95 -13.14
C PRO A 71 6.27 16.15 -12.92
N PHE A 72 7.55 15.91 -12.63
CA PHE A 72 8.54 16.95 -12.32
C PHE A 72 9.37 17.29 -13.56
N GLY A 73 9.42 18.58 -13.91
CA GLY A 73 10.31 19.12 -14.93
C GLY A 73 11.78 18.99 -14.56
N LYS A 74 12.63 19.28 -15.55
CA LYS A 74 14.10 19.10 -15.46
C LYS A 74 14.74 20.00 -14.40
N ASP A 75 14.07 21.08 -14.02
CA ASP A 75 14.47 22.03 -12.98
C ASP A 75 13.90 21.66 -11.59
N GLY A 76 13.29 20.48 -11.44
CA GLY A 76 12.58 20.06 -10.24
C GLY A 76 11.24 20.79 -10.02
N GLN A 77 10.87 21.70 -10.92
CA GLN A 77 9.56 22.38 -10.93
C GLN A 77 8.48 21.45 -11.49
N TRP A 78 7.27 21.53 -10.95
CA TRP A 78 6.14 20.74 -11.46
C TRP A 78 5.76 21.19 -12.88
N ASN A 79 5.65 20.25 -13.82
CA ASN A 79 5.26 20.50 -15.21
C ASN A 79 3.74 20.58 -15.41
N LEU A 80 2.94 20.43 -14.34
CA LEU A 80 1.51 20.64 -14.42
C LEU A 80 1.25 22.14 -14.60
N ALA A 81 0.89 22.51 -15.82
CA ALA A 81 0.29 23.81 -16.08
C ALA A 81 -0.94 23.93 -15.18
N ASP A 82 -0.87 24.84 -14.23
CA ASP A 82 -2.02 25.33 -13.46
C ASP A 82 -3.15 25.64 -14.45
N ASP A 83 -4.24 24.87 -14.36
CA ASP A 83 -5.62 25.19 -14.77
C ASP A 83 -5.87 25.93 -16.10
N ALA A 84 -4.99 25.81 -17.09
CA ALA A 84 -5.17 26.44 -18.40
C ALA A 84 -6.01 25.58 -19.37
N MET A 85 -7.17 25.04 -18.95
CA MET A 85 -8.28 24.78 -19.89
C MET A 85 -9.64 24.58 -19.19
N GLY A 86 -10.06 25.58 -18.42
CA GLY A 86 -11.46 25.98 -18.32
C GLY A 86 -11.69 27.29 -19.08
N THR A 87 -11.10 27.45 -20.27
CA THR A 87 -11.27 28.67 -21.07
C THR A 87 -12.64 28.68 -21.72
N ALA A 88 -13.34 29.79 -21.49
CA ALA A 88 -14.41 30.37 -22.29
C ALA A 88 -14.46 29.93 -23.77
N GLY A 89 -15.69 29.71 -24.22
CA GLY A 89 -16.14 29.60 -25.61
C GLY A 89 -17.47 28.84 -25.59
N ASP A 90 -18.64 29.35 -26.00
CA ASP A 90 -19.07 30.56 -26.70
C ASP A 90 -20.48 30.92 -26.16
#